data_AF-A0A1Q9VLX5-F1
#
_entry.id   AF-A0A1Q9VLX5-F1
#
_cell.length_a   1.000
_cell.length_b   1.000
_cell.length_c   1.000
_cell.angle_alpha   90.00
_cell.angle_beta   90.00
_cell.angle_gamma   90.00
#
_symmetry.space_group_name_H-M   'P 1'
#
loop_
_entity.id
_entity.type
_entity.pdbx_description
1 polymer ?
#
loop_
_entity_poly.entity_id
_entity_poly.type
_entity_poly.pdbx_seq_one_letter_code
_entity_poly.pdbx_strand_id
1 'polypeptide(L)'
;MLNYFTTTGDQLTGCQYYTDRAGDPVTVRTGCDARGAAEAEDLERQQTKIVAAIDALDADVVALMEIENSAPFGKDRDQALSDLVDALNEAAGADEWAFVPSPAALPDDEDVIRLAYIYQVDGAEPVGASRILLDDPAFGNAREPLAQVFQPAGGVLEGGTAADDDVLVVANHFKSKGSGSGEDADQGDGQGASNASRVRQATALVGFAEDVAADAGTDKVLLAGDFNSYSMEDPLEVLKDAGYVDLGATTGEQTYLFDGYVGSLDHVFASPAAAEAVTGTDVWNINSVEPIANEYSRYNYNASILYDTTPFRSSDHDPVLVGLDLGGDVVPGTTTIDLLAINDFHGRIEPYATNRDTGVVTNNTLSFAGTIEELRAQNPDGTAFVSAGDNIGASLFASALQEDRPTIDVLNALDLATSAVGNHEFDQGVDDLTGRVAEAADWTYLGANVYDAGTQEPALPEYDVVEIDGVEVGFVGVVTEETPTLVTPSGIADLEFGDPVEALNRVTAQLQDGDDANGEADVVVALVHEAPAPEPPTAPRSRRRSPRAAPSPSSSRRRTRASRRSSPGTRTSSMRGRRPSRAQRGPHARWSRRAATASSSGTSP
;
A
#
# COMPACT_ATOMS: atom_id res chain seq x y z
N MET A 1 -11.26 -21.73 -10.49
CA MET A 1 -12.46 -20.91 -10.78
C MET A 1 -13.24 -20.64 -9.51
N LEU A 2 -13.68 -19.40 -9.24
CA LEU A 2 -14.49 -19.00 -8.08
C LEU A 2 -15.58 -18.04 -8.57
N ASN A 3 -16.81 -18.24 -8.10
CA ASN A 3 -17.98 -17.46 -8.48
C ASN A 3 -18.25 -16.43 -7.39
N TYR A 4 -18.03 -15.14 -7.63
CA TYR A 4 -18.30 -14.08 -6.65
C TYR A 4 -19.12 -12.95 -7.27
N PHE A 5 -20.35 -12.81 -6.81
CA PHE A 5 -21.34 -11.88 -7.37
C PHE A 5 -22.07 -11.13 -6.26
N THR A 6 -21.90 -9.81 -6.18
CA THR A 6 -22.41 -9.00 -5.05
C THR A 6 -23.79 -8.39 -5.34
N THR A 7 -24.25 -8.39 -6.59
CA THR A 7 -25.62 -8.03 -6.95
C THR A 7 -26.53 -9.24 -6.75
N THR A 8 -27.23 -9.27 -5.62
CA THR A 8 -28.18 -10.35 -5.27
C THR A 8 -29.47 -10.26 -6.08
N GLY A 9 -30.09 -11.40 -6.36
CA GLY A 9 -31.27 -11.46 -7.22
C GLY A 9 -32.47 -10.65 -6.72
N ASP A 10 -32.66 -10.53 -5.40
CA ASP A 10 -33.73 -9.73 -4.79
C ASP A 10 -33.62 -8.22 -5.06
N GLN A 11 -32.44 -7.75 -5.49
CA GLN A 11 -32.21 -6.37 -5.93
C GLN A 11 -32.77 -6.11 -7.33
N LEU A 12 -33.05 -7.17 -8.11
CA LEU A 12 -33.53 -7.09 -9.49
C LEU A 12 -34.96 -7.61 -9.65
N THR A 13 -35.62 -7.16 -10.71
CA THR A 13 -36.96 -7.62 -11.05
C THR A 13 -36.91 -8.77 -12.07
N GLY A 14 -37.74 -9.79 -11.87
CA GLY A 14 -37.92 -10.88 -12.85
C GLY A 14 -37.01 -12.10 -12.64
N CYS A 15 -36.13 -12.05 -11.65
CA CYS A 15 -35.33 -13.20 -11.24
C CYS A 15 -36.20 -14.39 -10.82
N GLN A 16 -35.77 -15.58 -11.22
CA GLN A 16 -36.29 -16.86 -10.79
C GLN A 16 -35.20 -17.57 -10.02
N TYR A 17 -35.58 -18.25 -8.94
CA TYR A 17 -34.64 -18.82 -7.99
C TYR A 17 -34.69 -20.34 -7.98
N TYR A 18 -33.59 -20.96 -7.57
CA TYR A 18 -33.68 -22.23 -6.88
C TYR A 18 -34.03 -21.95 -5.41
N THR A 19 -34.92 -22.77 -4.84
CA THR A 19 -35.39 -22.61 -3.47
C THR A 19 -34.96 -23.78 -2.61
N ASP A 20 -34.76 -23.53 -1.32
CA ASP A 20 -34.53 -24.56 -0.32
C ASP A 20 -35.80 -25.42 -0.08
N ARG A 21 -35.72 -26.35 0.89
CA ARG A 21 -36.85 -27.22 1.24
C ARG A 21 -38.03 -26.48 1.90
N ALA A 22 -37.81 -25.28 2.44
CA ALA A 22 -38.83 -24.42 3.04
C ALA A 22 -39.46 -23.47 2.00
N GLY A 23 -38.92 -23.40 0.79
CA GLY A 23 -39.36 -22.52 -0.29
C GLY A 23 -38.65 -21.17 -0.29
N ASP A 24 -37.59 -21.01 0.49
CA ASP A 24 -36.77 -19.81 0.57
C ASP A 24 -35.82 -19.73 -0.63
N PRO A 25 -35.71 -18.60 -1.35
CA PRO A 25 -34.70 -18.42 -2.40
C PRO A 25 -33.28 -18.61 -1.86
N VAL A 26 -32.40 -19.26 -2.64
CA VAL A 26 -30.98 -19.46 -2.25
C VAL A 26 -30.01 -18.98 -3.33
N THR A 27 -30.35 -19.21 -4.60
CA THR A 27 -29.51 -18.78 -5.72
C THR A 27 -30.35 -18.44 -6.94
N VAL A 28 -29.91 -17.44 -7.70
CA VAL A 28 -30.51 -17.03 -8.96
C VAL A 28 -30.35 -18.15 -9.98
N ARG A 29 -31.47 -18.59 -10.57
CA ARG A 29 -31.51 -19.61 -11.62
C ARG A 29 -31.53 -19.00 -13.02
N THR A 30 -32.38 -18.00 -13.24
CA THR A 30 -32.61 -17.37 -14.55
C THR A 30 -33.55 -16.16 -14.42
N GLY A 31 -33.89 -15.51 -15.53
CA GLY A 31 -34.95 -14.49 -15.61
C GLY A 31 -34.48 -13.06 -15.38
N CYS A 32 -33.25 -12.88 -14.91
CA CYS A 32 -32.56 -11.61 -14.77
C CYS A 32 -31.05 -11.83 -14.97
N ASP A 33 -30.28 -10.74 -14.94
CA ASP A 33 -28.84 -10.77 -15.21
C ASP A 33 -27.98 -11.02 -13.97
N ALA A 34 -28.55 -10.94 -12.75
CA ALA A 34 -27.84 -11.34 -11.53
C ALA A 34 -27.42 -12.82 -11.58
N ARG A 35 -26.26 -13.10 -11.01
CA ARG A 35 -25.65 -14.44 -10.91
C ARG A 35 -25.40 -14.74 -9.44
N GLY A 36 -25.38 -16.02 -9.06
CA GLY A 36 -25.06 -16.42 -7.70
C GLY A 36 -26.20 -16.22 -6.69
N ALA A 37 -25.92 -15.54 -5.58
CA ALA A 37 -26.79 -15.44 -4.40
C ALA A 37 -28.18 -14.84 -4.69
N ALA A 38 -29.23 -15.42 -4.10
CA ALA A 38 -30.57 -14.87 -4.22
C ALA A 38 -30.76 -13.62 -3.35
N GLU A 39 -30.25 -13.66 -2.12
CA GLU A 39 -30.41 -12.62 -1.10
C GLU A 39 -29.09 -12.38 -0.34
N ALA A 40 -29.04 -11.33 0.48
CA ALA A 40 -27.84 -10.95 1.22
C ALA A 40 -27.31 -12.07 2.14
N GLU A 41 -28.19 -12.86 2.75
CA GLU A 41 -27.79 -14.00 3.61
C GLU A 41 -27.09 -15.11 2.80
N ASP A 42 -27.45 -15.28 1.52
CA ASP A 42 -26.79 -16.26 0.64
C ASP A 42 -25.43 -15.75 0.18
N LEU A 43 -25.33 -14.44 -0.09
CA LEU A 43 -24.06 -13.79 -0.40
C LEU A 43 -23.08 -13.91 0.76
N GLU A 44 -23.53 -13.69 2.00
CA GLU A 44 -22.70 -13.87 3.19
C GLU A 44 -22.14 -15.31 3.29
N ARG A 45 -22.98 -16.32 3.02
CA ARG A 45 -22.54 -17.73 3.00
C ARG A 45 -21.53 -18.01 1.87
N GLN A 46 -21.77 -17.44 0.69
CA GLN A 46 -20.86 -17.55 -0.45
C GLN A 46 -19.50 -16.91 -0.13
N GLN A 47 -19.52 -15.65 0.34
CA GLN A 47 -18.33 -14.87 0.70
C GLN A 47 -17.52 -15.57 1.79
N THR A 48 -18.18 -16.07 2.85
CA THR A 48 -17.51 -16.76 3.96
C THR A 48 -16.64 -17.93 3.46
N LYS A 49 -17.16 -18.75 2.54
CA LYS A 49 -16.39 -19.88 1.99
C LYS A 49 -15.29 -19.44 1.05
N ILE A 50 -15.55 -18.41 0.23
CA ILE A 50 -14.57 -17.92 -0.75
C ILE A 50 -13.39 -17.25 -0.04
N VAL A 51 -13.64 -16.43 0.97
CA VAL A 51 -12.60 -15.83 1.83
C VAL A 51 -11.79 -16.92 2.49
N ALA A 52 -12.45 -17.89 3.16
CA ALA A 52 -11.73 -19.01 3.78
C ALA A 52 -10.89 -19.81 2.78
N ALA A 53 -11.35 -19.96 1.53
CA ALA A 53 -10.59 -20.65 0.49
C ALA A 53 -9.39 -19.83 0.02
N ILE A 54 -9.55 -18.53 -0.26
CA ILE A 54 -8.44 -17.69 -0.71
C ILE A 54 -7.38 -17.56 0.40
N ASP A 55 -7.78 -17.31 1.65
CA ASP A 55 -6.85 -17.21 2.79
C ASP A 55 -6.05 -18.50 2.99
N ALA A 56 -6.70 -19.66 2.91
CA ALA A 56 -6.02 -20.94 3.11
C ALA A 56 -5.24 -21.43 1.87
N LEU A 57 -5.45 -20.82 0.69
CA LEU A 57 -4.63 -21.06 -0.49
C LEU A 57 -3.25 -20.43 -0.33
N ASP A 58 -3.16 -19.30 0.39
CA ASP A 58 -1.91 -18.61 0.75
C ASP A 58 -1.00 -18.36 -0.48
N ALA A 59 -1.61 -17.87 -1.57
CA ALA A 59 -0.91 -17.58 -2.82
C ALA A 59 -0.72 -16.06 -2.98
N ASP A 60 0.49 -15.65 -3.37
CA ASP A 60 0.83 -14.24 -3.58
C ASP A 60 0.00 -13.57 -4.67
N VAL A 61 -0.40 -14.32 -5.70
CA VAL A 61 -1.25 -13.86 -6.80
C VAL A 61 -2.33 -14.89 -7.10
N VAL A 62 -3.59 -14.44 -7.16
CA VAL A 62 -4.73 -15.31 -7.48
C VAL A 62 -5.46 -14.80 -8.73
N ALA A 63 -5.49 -15.64 -9.78
CA ALA A 63 -6.28 -15.41 -10.98
C ALA A 63 -7.74 -15.86 -10.77
N LEU A 64 -8.67 -14.92 -10.84
CA LEU A 64 -10.10 -15.15 -10.59
C LEU A 64 -10.87 -15.21 -11.92
N MET A 65 -11.73 -16.22 -12.04
CA MET A 65 -12.34 -16.60 -13.33
C MET A 65 -13.80 -16.14 -13.48
N GLU A 66 -14.56 -16.01 -12.39
CA GLU A 66 -15.95 -15.56 -12.43
C GLU A 66 -16.26 -14.52 -11.35
N ILE A 67 -15.79 -13.30 -11.58
CA ILE A 67 -16.13 -12.14 -10.76
C ILE A 67 -17.22 -11.32 -11.44
N GLU A 68 -18.14 -10.74 -10.68
CA GLU A 68 -19.14 -9.83 -11.25
C GLU A 68 -18.47 -8.68 -12.00
N ASN A 69 -18.89 -8.49 -13.24
CA ASN A 69 -18.80 -7.18 -13.86
C ASN A 69 -19.95 -6.33 -13.29
N SER A 70 -19.62 -5.41 -12.39
CA SER A 70 -20.64 -4.63 -11.69
C SER A 70 -21.17 -3.45 -12.51
N ALA A 71 -20.55 -3.14 -13.67
CA ALA A 71 -20.95 -2.02 -14.53
C ALA A 71 -22.36 -2.17 -15.17
N PRO A 72 -22.77 -3.35 -15.70
CA PRO A 72 -24.14 -3.61 -16.13
C PRO A 72 -25.22 -3.30 -15.07
N PHE A 73 -24.87 -3.33 -13.79
CA PHE A 73 -25.77 -3.02 -12.67
C PHE A 73 -25.70 -1.55 -12.21
N GLY A 74 -24.99 -0.69 -12.94
CA GLY A 74 -24.87 0.74 -12.66
C GLY A 74 -23.92 1.08 -11.50
N LYS A 75 -23.00 0.17 -11.17
CA LYS A 75 -21.96 0.32 -10.15
C LYS A 75 -20.60 0.53 -10.82
N ASP A 76 -19.56 0.79 -10.01
CA ASP A 76 -18.18 0.72 -10.49
C ASP A 76 -17.87 -0.70 -11.00
N ARG A 77 -17.12 -0.85 -12.10
CA ARG A 77 -16.79 -2.17 -12.70
C ARG A 77 -16.03 -3.07 -11.73
N ASP A 78 -15.22 -2.48 -10.86
CA ASP A 78 -14.39 -3.18 -9.88
C ASP A 78 -15.08 -3.40 -8.53
N GLN A 79 -16.33 -2.94 -8.34
CA GLN A 79 -16.99 -2.96 -7.02
C GLN A 79 -17.02 -4.35 -6.38
N ALA A 80 -17.45 -5.40 -7.10
CA ALA A 80 -17.45 -6.74 -6.53
C ALA A 80 -16.03 -7.26 -6.22
N LEU A 81 -15.01 -6.82 -6.96
CA LEU A 81 -13.63 -7.22 -6.67
C LEU A 81 -13.10 -6.49 -5.43
N SER A 82 -13.38 -5.20 -5.28
CA SER A 82 -13.03 -4.46 -4.06
C SER A 82 -13.78 -4.99 -2.83
N ASP A 83 -15.07 -5.35 -2.98
CA ASP A 83 -15.85 -5.95 -1.88
C ASP A 83 -15.24 -7.29 -1.42
N LEU A 84 -14.64 -8.07 -2.34
CA LEU A 84 -13.94 -9.31 -2.00
C LEU A 84 -12.64 -9.03 -1.24
N VAL A 85 -11.84 -8.05 -1.71
CA VAL A 85 -10.59 -7.65 -1.04
C VAL A 85 -10.86 -7.07 0.35
N ASP A 86 -11.88 -6.23 0.50
CA ASP A 86 -12.30 -5.71 1.80
C ASP A 86 -12.64 -6.86 2.77
N ALA A 87 -13.30 -7.91 2.29
CA ALA A 87 -13.64 -9.08 3.09
C ALA A 87 -12.42 -9.93 3.47
N LEU A 88 -11.43 -10.06 2.58
CA LEU A 88 -10.15 -10.74 2.87
C LEU A 88 -9.36 -9.96 3.92
N ASN A 89 -9.24 -8.64 3.77
CA ASN A 89 -8.52 -7.78 4.72
C ASN A 89 -9.23 -7.71 6.09
N GLU A 90 -10.57 -7.73 6.11
CA GLU A 90 -11.33 -7.85 7.36
C GLU A 90 -11.05 -9.19 8.06
N ALA A 91 -10.92 -10.30 7.31
CA ALA A 91 -10.60 -11.61 7.86
C ALA A 91 -9.15 -11.71 8.37
N ALA A 92 -8.20 -11.10 7.66
CA ALA A 92 -6.79 -11.02 8.05
C ALA A 92 -6.57 -10.08 9.25
N GLY A 93 -7.38 -9.02 9.37
CA GLY A 93 -7.21 -7.95 10.36
C GLY A 93 -6.13 -6.93 10.01
N ALA A 94 -5.68 -6.92 8.76
CA ALA A 94 -4.68 -6.01 8.18
C ALA A 94 -4.94 -5.83 6.67
N ASP A 95 -4.33 -4.81 6.07
CA ASP A 95 -4.40 -4.55 4.62
C ASP A 95 -3.43 -5.46 3.84
N GLU A 96 -3.66 -6.77 3.90
CA GLU A 96 -2.80 -7.81 3.32
C GLU A 96 -3.03 -8.01 1.81
N TRP A 97 -4.28 -7.84 1.36
CA TRP A 97 -4.70 -8.07 -0.01
C TRP A 97 -4.99 -6.77 -0.75
N ALA A 98 -4.65 -6.78 -2.03
CA ALA A 98 -5.06 -5.77 -3.00
C ALA A 98 -5.58 -6.43 -4.29
N PHE A 99 -6.23 -5.64 -5.14
CA PHE A 99 -6.69 -6.10 -6.46
C PHE A 99 -6.03 -5.32 -7.59
N VAL A 100 -5.95 -5.95 -8.76
CA VAL A 100 -5.49 -5.29 -9.99
C VAL A 100 -6.67 -4.51 -10.59
N PRO A 101 -6.57 -3.17 -10.70
CA PRO A 101 -7.66 -2.36 -11.23
C PRO A 101 -7.99 -2.69 -12.68
N SER A 102 -9.24 -2.46 -13.06
CA SER A 102 -9.67 -2.51 -14.45
C SER A 102 -8.82 -1.60 -15.34
N PRO A 103 -8.42 -2.04 -16.54
CA PRO A 103 -7.69 -1.17 -17.46
C PRO A 103 -8.59 -0.09 -18.05
N ALA A 104 -7.99 1.00 -18.50
CA ALA A 104 -8.75 2.10 -19.11
C ALA A 104 -9.45 1.71 -20.43
N ALA A 105 -8.90 0.72 -21.15
CA ALA A 105 -9.48 0.18 -22.37
C ALA A 105 -10.29 -1.08 -22.03
N LEU A 106 -11.60 -1.01 -22.29
CA LEU A 106 -12.57 -2.07 -22.00
C LEU A 106 -13.27 -2.49 -23.32
N PRO A 107 -13.74 -3.74 -23.43
CA PRO A 107 -14.63 -4.19 -24.49
C PRO A 107 -15.88 -3.31 -24.63
N ASP A 108 -16.35 -3.15 -25.86
CA ASP A 108 -17.59 -2.39 -26.16
C ASP A 108 -18.85 -3.10 -25.62
N ASP A 109 -18.83 -4.42 -25.53
CA ASP A 109 -19.89 -5.28 -24.98
C ASP A 109 -19.23 -6.30 -24.05
N GLU A 110 -19.61 -6.31 -22.77
CA GLU A 110 -19.04 -7.21 -21.77
C GLU A 110 -20.12 -8.13 -21.17
N ASP A 111 -19.74 -9.37 -20.88
CA ASP A 111 -20.51 -10.26 -20.02
C ASP A 111 -20.65 -9.64 -18.61
N VAL A 112 -21.70 -10.04 -17.88
CA VAL A 112 -21.88 -9.73 -16.45
C VAL A 112 -20.86 -10.46 -15.55
N ILE A 113 -20.02 -11.30 -16.15
CA ILE A 113 -18.95 -12.07 -15.52
C ILE A 113 -17.63 -11.69 -16.19
N ARG A 114 -16.61 -11.40 -15.38
CA ARG A 114 -15.26 -11.02 -15.84
C ARG A 114 -14.16 -11.77 -15.11
N LEU A 115 -12.97 -11.70 -15.72
CA LEU A 115 -11.72 -12.12 -15.11
C LEU A 115 -11.14 -11.00 -14.23
N ALA A 116 -10.37 -11.38 -13.22
CA ALA A 116 -9.73 -10.46 -12.29
C ALA A 116 -8.49 -11.07 -11.63
N TYR A 117 -7.70 -10.22 -10.97
CA TYR A 117 -6.61 -10.63 -10.11
C TYR A 117 -6.70 -9.97 -8.75
N ILE A 118 -6.37 -10.73 -7.72
CA ILE A 118 -5.99 -10.23 -6.39
C ILE A 118 -4.58 -10.70 -6.07
N TYR A 119 -3.91 -10.02 -5.15
CA TYR A 119 -2.55 -10.33 -4.74
C TYR A 119 -2.31 -9.92 -3.29
N GLN A 120 -1.40 -10.62 -2.61
CA GLN A 120 -0.88 -10.20 -1.32
C GLN A 120 0.18 -9.11 -1.52
N VAL A 121 0.06 -8.00 -0.81
CA VAL A 121 0.88 -6.79 -1.04
C VAL A 121 2.35 -6.96 -0.66
N ASP A 122 2.64 -7.91 0.24
CA ASP A 122 4.01 -8.23 0.67
C ASP A 122 4.69 -9.28 -0.23
N GLY A 123 3.91 -9.99 -1.05
CA GLY A 123 4.41 -11.07 -1.93
C GLY A 123 4.62 -10.63 -3.37
N ALA A 124 3.70 -9.82 -3.91
CA ALA A 124 3.73 -9.40 -5.32
C ALA A 124 3.21 -7.98 -5.53
N GLU A 125 3.64 -7.36 -6.63
CA GLU A 125 3.06 -6.12 -7.12
C GLU A 125 2.84 -6.14 -8.64
N PRO A 126 1.76 -5.50 -9.14
CA PRO A 126 1.49 -5.41 -10.57
C PRO A 126 2.42 -4.39 -11.26
N VAL A 127 3.06 -4.81 -12.36
CA VAL A 127 3.88 -3.95 -13.21
C VAL A 127 3.04 -3.38 -14.35
N GLY A 128 2.78 -2.07 -14.26
CA GLY A 128 1.96 -1.37 -15.26
C GLY A 128 0.47 -1.75 -15.22
N ALA A 129 -0.29 -1.25 -16.19
CA ALA A 129 -1.71 -1.52 -16.27
C ALA A 129 -1.99 -2.89 -16.90
N SER A 130 -3.02 -3.58 -16.40
CA SER A 130 -3.54 -4.80 -17.03
C SER A 130 -4.00 -4.56 -18.46
N ARG A 131 -4.16 -5.63 -19.25
CA ARG A 131 -4.61 -5.56 -20.64
C ARG A 131 -5.62 -6.64 -20.95
N ILE A 132 -6.71 -6.26 -21.62
CA ILE A 132 -7.72 -7.20 -22.12
C ILE A 132 -7.46 -7.45 -23.62
N LEU A 133 -7.68 -8.68 -24.09
CA LEU A 133 -7.70 -8.98 -25.52
C LEU A 133 -8.99 -8.43 -26.15
N LEU A 134 -8.92 -7.21 -26.66
CA LEU A 134 -10.08 -6.53 -27.24
C LEU A 134 -10.37 -6.97 -28.68
N ASP A 135 -11.66 -7.04 -29.02
CA ASP A 135 -12.19 -7.19 -30.38
C ASP A 135 -11.73 -8.43 -31.16
N ASP A 136 -11.16 -9.44 -30.50
CA ASP A 136 -10.79 -10.69 -31.19
C ASP A 136 -12.05 -11.55 -31.43
N PRO A 137 -12.38 -11.89 -32.70
CA PRO A 137 -13.57 -12.65 -33.02
C PRO A 137 -13.59 -14.06 -32.41
N ALA A 138 -12.45 -14.60 -31.97
CA ALA A 138 -12.39 -15.87 -31.24
C ALA A 138 -13.13 -15.82 -29.90
N PHE A 139 -13.20 -14.65 -29.27
CA PHE A 139 -13.86 -14.44 -27.99
C PHE A 139 -15.26 -13.82 -28.11
N GLY A 140 -15.82 -13.68 -29.31
CA GLY A 140 -17.20 -13.18 -29.48
C GLY A 140 -18.32 -14.03 -28.86
N ASN A 141 -17.99 -15.18 -28.25
CA ASN A 141 -18.92 -16.04 -27.51
C ASN A 141 -18.38 -16.49 -26.13
N ALA A 142 -17.28 -15.90 -25.66
CA ALA A 142 -16.63 -16.20 -24.39
C ALA A 142 -16.08 -14.91 -23.78
N ARG A 143 -15.50 -14.99 -22.58
CA ARG A 143 -14.92 -13.81 -21.91
C ARG A 143 -13.53 -13.57 -22.45
N GLU A 144 -13.20 -12.31 -22.72
CA GLU A 144 -11.89 -11.91 -23.19
C GLU A 144 -10.81 -12.19 -22.13
N PRO A 145 -9.64 -12.73 -22.54
CA PRO A 145 -8.48 -12.90 -21.67
C PRO A 145 -8.00 -11.59 -21.03
N LEU A 146 -7.50 -11.68 -19.80
CA LEU A 146 -6.93 -10.57 -19.03
C LEU A 146 -5.48 -10.87 -18.69
N ALA A 147 -4.58 -10.01 -19.14
CA ALA A 147 -3.15 -10.08 -18.87
C ALA A 147 -2.73 -9.08 -17.79
N GLN A 148 -1.86 -9.50 -16.87
CA GLN A 148 -1.16 -8.64 -15.92
C GLN A 148 0.26 -9.16 -15.72
N VAL A 149 1.23 -8.25 -15.72
CA VAL A 149 2.61 -8.55 -15.33
C VAL A 149 2.74 -8.33 -13.83
N PHE A 150 3.37 -9.28 -13.14
CA PHE A 150 3.69 -9.18 -11.72
C PHE A 150 5.20 -9.31 -11.51
N GLN A 151 5.69 -8.66 -10.47
CA GLN A 151 7.03 -8.88 -9.91
C GLN A 151 6.91 -9.12 -8.39
N PRO A 152 7.94 -9.68 -7.73
CA PRO A 152 7.99 -9.70 -6.26
C PRO A 152 7.80 -8.30 -5.67
N ALA A 153 7.09 -8.20 -4.54
CA ALA A 153 6.89 -6.92 -3.86
C ALA A 153 8.24 -6.26 -3.51
N GLY A 154 8.32 -4.93 -3.64
CA GLY A 154 9.56 -4.17 -3.42
C GLY A 154 10.51 -4.12 -4.62
N GLY A 155 10.21 -4.83 -5.72
CA GLY A 155 10.97 -4.80 -6.96
C GLY A 155 12.29 -5.57 -6.90
N VAL A 156 13.17 -5.30 -7.87
CA VAL A 156 14.36 -6.13 -8.12
C VAL A 156 15.59 -5.72 -7.30
N LEU A 157 16.28 -6.75 -6.81
CA LEU A 157 17.48 -6.66 -5.99
C LEU A 157 18.72 -6.13 -6.72
N GLU A 158 19.72 -5.76 -5.92
CA GLU A 158 20.98 -5.21 -6.38
C GLU A 158 21.70 -6.14 -7.40
N GLY A 159 21.66 -5.77 -8.68
CA GLY A 159 22.36 -6.47 -9.76
C GLY A 159 21.46 -7.19 -10.79
N GLY A 160 20.15 -7.30 -10.54
CA GLY A 160 19.15 -7.74 -11.52
C GLY A 160 18.54 -6.58 -12.31
N THR A 161 17.78 -6.87 -13.37
CA THR A 161 16.87 -5.88 -13.99
C THR A 161 15.43 -6.24 -13.66
N ALA A 162 14.56 -5.23 -13.51
CA ALA A 162 13.11 -5.43 -13.24
C ALA A 162 12.46 -6.51 -14.11
N ALA A 163 12.79 -6.48 -15.41
CA ALA A 163 12.24 -7.41 -16.39
C ALA A 163 12.72 -8.87 -16.24
N ASP A 164 13.80 -9.12 -15.50
CA ASP A 164 14.31 -10.47 -15.28
C ASP A 164 13.43 -11.25 -14.31
N ASP A 165 12.72 -10.58 -13.40
CA ASP A 165 11.88 -11.22 -12.37
C ASP A 165 10.38 -11.08 -12.69
N ASP A 166 10.04 -10.26 -13.69
CA ASP A 166 8.67 -10.11 -14.19
C ASP A 166 8.09 -11.43 -14.71
N VAL A 167 6.89 -11.77 -14.25
CA VAL A 167 6.07 -12.86 -14.78
C VAL A 167 4.76 -12.31 -15.34
N LEU A 168 4.49 -12.60 -16.61
CA LEU A 168 3.19 -12.33 -17.23
C LEU A 168 2.22 -13.44 -16.88
N VAL A 169 1.11 -13.10 -16.22
CA VAL A 169 -0.02 -14.00 -16.02
C VAL A 169 -1.16 -13.59 -16.95
N VAL A 170 -1.70 -14.54 -17.71
CA VAL A 170 -2.84 -14.36 -18.62
C VAL A 170 -3.99 -15.27 -18.19
N ALA A 171 -4.95 -14.67 -17.51
CA ALA A 171 -6.19 -15.29 -17.09
C ALA A 171 -7.08 -15.51 -18.31
N ASN A 172 -7.72 -16.67 -18.39
CA ASN A 172 -8.65 -16.99 -19.47
C ASN A 172 -9.83 -17.85 -18.99
N HIS A 173 -10.95 -17.74 -19.70
CA HIS A 173 -12.12 -18.58 -19.48
C HIS A 173 -12.76 -18.91 -20.83
N PHE A 174 -12.40 -20.06 -21.39
CA PHE A 174 -12.84 -20.47 -22.73
C PHE A 174 -14.33 -20.81 -22.76
N LYS A 175 -14.86 -20.94 -23.98
CA LYS A 175 -16.28 -21.24 -24.20
C LYS A 175 -16.66 -22.61 -23.59
N SER A 176 -17.72 -22.62 -22.77
CA SER A 176 -18.22 -23.85 -22.15
C SER A 176 -18.70 -24.92 -23.14
N LYS A 177 -18.52 -26.19 -22.76
CA LYS A 177 -18.84 -27.38 -23.57
C LYS A 177 -20.33 -27.68 -23.70
N GLY A 178 -21.19 -26.98 -22.94
CA GLY A 178 -22.62 -27.33 -22.79
C GLY A 178 -23.53 -26.83 -23.92
N SER A 179 -23.02 -26.02 -24.85
CA SER A 179 -23.82 -25.43 -25.92
C SER A 179 -22.98 -25.13 -27.15
N GLY A 180 -23.61 -25.16 -28.33
CA GLY A 180 -23.00 -24.81 -29.59
C GLY A 180 -23.86 -25.28 -30.77
N SER A 181 -23.62 -24.73 -31.95
CA SER A 181 -24.36 -25.08 -33.17
C SER A 181 -23.48 -24.96 -34.40
N GLY A 182 -23.87 -25.61 -35.51
CA GLY A 182 -23.04 -25.61 -36.71
C GLY A 182 -21.70 -26.29 -36.46
N GLU A 183 -20.60 -25.58 -36.70
CA GLU A 183 -19.24 -26.07 -36.39
C GLU A 183 -18.98 -26.21 -34.88
N ASP A 184 -19.70 -25.46 -34.05
CA ASP A 184 -19.66 -25.57 -32.60
C ASP A 184 -20.65 -26.61 -32.06
N ALA A 185 -21.42 -27.30 -32.91
CA ALA A 185 -22.21 -28.44 -32.45
C ALA A 185 -21.28 -29.53 -31.89
N ASP A 186 -21.78 -30.33 -30.94
CA ASP A 186 -21.06 -31.54 -30.52
C ASP A 186 -20.91 -32.49 -31.71
N GLN A 187 -19.67 -32.77 -32.09
CA GLN A 187 -19.33 -33.61 -33.22
C GLN A 187 -19.32 -35.11 -32.86
N GLY A 188 -19.50 -35.47 -31.58
CA GLY A 188 -19.45 -36.84 -31.09
C GLY A 188 -18.05 -37.45 -31.13
N ASP A 189 -17.01 -36.61 -31.14
CA ASP A 189 -15.59 -36.97 -31.13
C ASP A 189 -14.99 -37.06 -29.71
N GLY A 190 -15.80 -36.76 -28.69
CA GLY A 190 -15.41 -36.81 -27.28
C GLY A 190 -14.98 -35.46 -26.70
N GLN A 191 -14.92 -34.39 -27.50
CA GLN A 191 -14.46 -33.08 -27.05
C GLN A 191 -15.61 -32.14 -26.62
N GLY A 192 -16.85 -32.52 -26.92
CA GLY A 192 -18.05 -31.76 -26.58
C GLY A 192 -18.30 -30.56 -27.52
N ALA A 193 -19.35 -29.80 -27.24
CA ALA A 193 -19.70 -28.64 -28.07
C ALA A 193 -18.64 -27.52 -27.98
N SER A 194 -18.70 -26.60 -28.94
CA SER A 194 -17.84 -25.43 -29.06
C SER A 194 -16.33 -25.71 -29.13
N ASN A 195 -15.91 -26.92 -29.51
CA ASN A 195 -14.49 -27.24 -29.67
C ASN A 195 -13.82 -26.35 -30.73
N ALA A 196 -14.49 -26.08 -31.86
CA ALA A 196 -13.97 -25.20 -32.90
C ALA A 196 -13.71 -23.77 -32.39
N SER A 197 -14.62 -23.21 -31.58
CA SER A 197 -14.40 -21.94 -30.90
C SER A 197 -13.23 -21.99 -29.92
N ARG A 198 -13.13 -23.04 -29.09
CA ARG A 198 -12.03 -23.20 -28.13
C ARG A 198 -10.66 -23.31 -28.81
N VAL A 199 -10.55 -23.96 -29.96
CA VAL A 199 -9.31 -23.99 -30.76
C VAL A 199 -8.92 -22.58 -31.25
N ARG A 200 -9.89 -21.78 -31.70
CA ARG A 200 -9.63 -20.37 -32.07
C ARG A 200 -9.22 -19.54 -30.86
N GLN A 201 -9.87 -19.76 -29.71
CA GLN A 201 -9.55 -19.08 -28.45
C GLN A 201 -8.13 -19.40 -27.98
N ALA A 202 -7.70 -20.66 -28.06
CA ALA A 202 -6.32 -21.06 -27.78
C ALA A 202 -5.32 -20.35 -28.70
N THR A 203 -5.61 -20.29 -30.00
CA THR A 203 -4.75 -19.61 -30.98
C THR A 203 -4.65 -18.11 -30.68
N ALA A 204 -5.77 -17.45 -30.39
CA ALA A 204 -5.80 -16.03 -30.06
C ALA A 204 -5.13 -15.73 -28.72
N LEU A 205 -5.29 -16.60 -27.72
CA LEU A 205 -4.62 -16.50 -26.42
C LEU A 205 -3.09 -16.55 -26.56
N VAL A 206 -2.55 -17.46 -27.39
CA VAL A 206 -1.10 -17.53 -27.66
C VAL A 206 -0.60 -16.23 -28.27
N GLY A 207 -1.23 -15.74 -29.33
CA GLY A 207 -0.82 -14.49 -29.98
C GLY A 207 -0.92 -13.28 -29.04
N PHE A 208 -1.98 -13.23 -28.23
CA PHE A 208 -2.14 -12.18 -27.22
C PHE A 208 -1.03 -12.22 -26.16
N ALA A 209 -0.72 -13.40 -25.64
CA ALA A 209 0.34 -13.57 -24.66
C ALA A 209 1.72 -13.20 -25.21
N GLU A 210 2.02 -13.58 -26.46
CA GLU A 210 3.25 -13.20 -27.16
C GLU A 210 3.38 -11.67 -27.30
N ASP A 211 2.31 -10.99 -27.70
CA ASP A 211 2.29 -9.53 -27.86
C ASP A 211 2.50 -8.81 -26.52
N VAL A 212 1.81 -9.24 -25.45
CA VAL A 212 1.97 -8.62 -24.13
C VAL A 212 3.33 -8.91 -23.52
N ALA A 213 3.83 -10.14 -23.65
CA ALA A 213 5.16 -10.52 -23.19
C ALA A 213 6.26 -9.68 -23.88
N ALA A 214 6.14 -9.49 -25.20
CA ALA A 214 7.08 -8.67 -25.97
C ALA A 214 7.04 -7.20 -25.57
N ASP A 215 5.85 -6.63 -25.30
CA ASP A 215 5.69 -5.26 -24.83
C ASP A 215 6.27 -5.07 -23.41
N ALA A 216 6.11 -6.07 -22.55
CA ALA A 216 6.61 -6.07 -21.17
C ALA A 216 8.12 -6.37 -21.07
N GLY A 217 8.68 -7.08 -22.05
CA GLY A 217 10.08 -7.49 -22.05
C GLY A 217 10.39 -8.73 -21.20
N THR A 218 9.37 -9.51 -20.81
CA THR A 218 9.53 -10.80 -20.12
C THR A 218 9.31 -11.96 -21.07
N ASP A 219 10.02 -13.07 -20.85
CA ASP A 219 9.78 -14.36 -21.50
C ASP A 219 9.09 -15.39 -20.57
N LYS A 220 8.86 -15.02 -19.30
CA LYS A 220 8.12 -15.83 -18.33
C LYS A 220 6.63 -15.55 -18.45
N VAL A 221 5.90 -16.51 -19.01
CA VAL A 221 4.46 -16.39 -19.27
C VAL A 221 3.73 -17.58 -18.67
N LEU A 222 2.68 -17.30 -17.91
CA LEU A 222 1.71 -18.26 -17.42
C LEU A 222 0.34 -18.00 -18.04
N LEU A 223 -0.23 -18.98 -18.74
CA LEU A 223 -1.62 -18.97 -19.17
C LEU A 223 -2.43 -19.77 -18.15
N ALA A 224 -3.24 -19.09 -17.35
CA ALA A 224 -3.95 -19.69 -16.22
C ALA A 224 -5.46 -19.55 -16.38
N GLY A 225 -6.22 -20.61 -16.11
CA GLY A 225 -7.68 -20.51 -16.01
C GLY A 225 -8.45 -21.73 -16.48
N ASP A 226 -9.75 -21.54 -16.70
CA ASP A 226 -10.66 -22.59 -17.18
C ASP A 226 -10.66 -22.61 -18.72
N PHE A 227 -9.90 -23.55 -19.28
CA PHE A 227 -9.82 -23.75 -20.72
C PHE A 227 -11.02 -24.53 -21.27
N ASN A 228 -11.94 -24.97 -20.41
CA ASN A 228 -13.10 -25.79 -20.74
C ASN A 228 -12.73 -27.02 -21.60
N SER A 229 -11.49 -27.51 -21.46
CA SER A 229 -10.89 -28.54 -22.30
C SER A 229 -10.04 -29.48 -21.46
N TYR A 230 -10.20 -30.79 -21.66
CA TYR A 230 -9.33 -31.78 -21.02
C TYR A 230 -7.96 -31.81 -21.70
N SER A 231 -6.92 -32.27 -20.99
CA SER A 231 -5.51 -32.17 -21.40
C SER A 231 -5.17 -32.75 -22.79
N MET A 232 -6.01 -33.60 -23.39
CA MET A 232 -5.77 -34.21 -24.71
C MET A 232 -6.69 -33.66 -25.81
N GLU A 233 -7.47 -32.61 -25.54
CA GLU A 233 -8.35 -31.99 -26.52
C GLU A 233 -7.60 -30.96 -27.39
N ASP A 234 -8.10 -30.77 -28.61
CA ASP A 234 -7.49 -29.92 -29.64
C ASP A 234 -7.09 -28.52 -29.14
N PRO A 235 -7.89 -27.80 -28.32
CA PRO A 235 -7.50 -26.49 -27.82
C PRO A 235 -6.21 -26.50 -26.99
N LEU A 236 -5.95 -27.58 -26.24
CA LEU A 236 -4.74 -27.68 -25.41
C LEU A 236 -3.53 -28.15 -26.22
N GLU A 237 -3.75 -28.92 -27.28
CA GLU A 237 -2.68 -29.24 -28.24
C GLU A 237 -2.17 -27.98 -28.95
N VAL A 238 -3.02 -26.99 -29.22
CA VAL A 238 -2.57 -25.68 -29.75
C VAL A 238 -1.55 -25.00 -28.82
N LEU A 239 -1.78 -25.03 -27.51
CA LEU A 239 -0.87 -24.40 -26.54
C LEU A 239 0.46 -25.16 -26.44
N LYS A 240 0.41 -26.50 -26.47
CA LYS A 240 1.60 -27.36 -26.47
C LYS A 240 2.42 -27.21 -27.75
N ASP A 241 1.76 -27.11 -28.89
CA ASP A 241 2.41 -26.85 -30.19
C ASP A 241 3.08 -25.47 -30.23
N ALA A 242 2.55 -24.50 -29.48
CA ALA A 242 3.18 -23.19 -29.25
C ALA A 242 4.34 -23.24 -28.24
N GLY A 243 4.62 -24.40 -27.64
CA GLY A 243 5.76 -24.62 -26.74
C GLY A 243 5.46 -24.45 -25.25
N TYR A 244 4.20 -24.26 -24.87
CA TYR A 244 3.81 -24.19 -23.46
C TYR A 244 3.77 -25.57 -22.81
N VAL A 245 4.12 -25.63 -21.52
CA VAL A 245 4.10 -26.83 -20.68
C VAL A 245 2.90 -26.78 -19.75
N ASP A 246 2.06 -27.82 -19.80
CA ASP A 246 0.95 -28.00 -18.85
C ASP A 246 1.51 -28.41 -17.47
N LEU A 247 1.48 -27.48 -16.51
CA LEU A 247 1.99 -27.70 -15.16
C LEU A 247 1.05 -28.61 -14.36
N GLY A 248 -0.26 -28.46 -14.52
CA GLY A 248 -1.26 -29.24 -13.79
C GLY A 248 -1.19 -30.74 -14.13
N ALA A 249 -0.87 -31.08 -15.38
CA ALA A 249 -0.68 -32.47 -15.79
C ALA A 249 0.48 -33.19 -15.05
N THR A 250 1.37 -32.46 -14.39
CA THR A 250 2.51 -33.05 -13.66
C THR A 250 2.14 -33.60 -12.28
N THR A 251 1.02 -33.15 -11.69
CA THR A 251 0.59 -33.54 -10.33
C THR A 251 -0.07 -34.93 -10.33
N GLY A 252 -0.73 -35.29 -11.42
CA GLY A 252 -1.57 -36.49 -11.51
C GLY A 252 -2.97 -36.32 -10.88
N GLU A 253 -3.27 -35.11 -10.40
CA GLU A 253 -4.54 -34.73 -9.78
C GLU A 253 -5.47 -34.08 -10.80
N GLN A 254 -6.73 -33.87 -10.43
CA GLN A 254 -7.78 -33.44 -11.34
C GLN A 254 -8.56 -32.28 -10.73
N THR A 255 -8.96 -31.32 -11.56
CA THR A 255 -9.62 -30.09 -11.07
C THR A 255 -11.14 -30.09 -11.21
N TYR A 256 -11.71 -31.10 -11.87
CA TYR A 256 -13.12 -31.09 -12.26
C TYR A 256 -13.77 -32.49 -12.27
N LEU A 257 -15.05 -32.53 -11.90
CA LEU A 257 -15.89 -33.73 -11.96
C LEU A 257 -17.24 -33.38 -12.58
N PHE A 258 -17.60 -34.07 -13.66
CA PHE A 258 -18.89 -33.90 -14.31
C PHE A 258 -19.49 -35.23 -14.78
N ASP A 259 -20.74 -35.50 -14.39
CA ASP A 259 -21.50 -36.70 -14.73
C ASP A 259 -20.72 -38.03 -14.52
N GLY A 260 -19.91 -38.07 -13.46
CA GLY A 260 -19.07 -39.22 -13.11
C GLY A 260 -17.76 -39.34 -13.88
N TYR A 261 -17.46 -38.41 -14.79
CA TYR A 261 -16.14 -38.25 -15.42
C TYR A 261 -15.29 -37.30 -14.59
N VAL A 262 -14.02 -37.66 -14.39
CA VAL A 262 -13.04 -36.87 -13.64
C VAL A 262 -11.92 -36.48 -14.58
N GLY A 263 -11.53 -35.22 -14.56
CA GLY A 263 -10.45 -34.66 -15.38
C GLY A 263 -10.14 -33.21 -14.97
N SER A 264 -9.20 -32.56 -15.64
CA SER A 264 -8.93 -31.13 -15.43
C SER A 264 -9.46 -30.28 -16.58
N LEU A 265 -10.20 -29.23 -16.25
CA LEU A 265 -10.53 -28.13 -17.17
C LEU A 265 -9.74 -26.86 -16.83
N ASP A 266 -9.29 -26.75 -15.58
CA ASP A 266 -8.43 -25.68 -15.10
C ASP A 266 -6.97 -26.10 -15.29
N HIS A 267 -6.20 -25.26 -15.96
CA HIS A 267 -4.79 -25.52 -16.24
C HIS A 267 -3.96 -24.26 -15.98
N VAL A 268 -2.67 -24.49 -15.73
CA VAL A 268 -1.64 -23.45 -15.82
C VAL A 268 -0.60 -23.92 -16.83
N PHE A 269 -0.49 -23.19 -17.94
CA PHE A 269 0.47 -23.45 -19.00
C PHE A 269 1.63 -22.46 -18.89
N ALA A 270 2.86 -22.96 -18.75
CA ALA A 270 4.06 -22.14 -18.61
C ALA A 270 4.86 -22.08 -19.92
N SER A 271 5.35 -20.90 -20.28
CA SER A 271 6.41 -20.76 -21.28
C SER A 271 7.67 -21.52 -20.84
N PRO A 272 8.61 -21.84 -21.74
CA PRO A 272 9.85 -22.52 -21.35
C PRO A 272 10.63 -21.79 -20.23
N ALA A 273 10.70 -20.46 -20.26
CA ALA A 273 11.38 -19.68 -19.23
C ALA A 273 10.62 -19.69 -17.88
N ALA A 274 9.29 -19.59 -17.90
CA ALA A 274 8.50 -19.71 -16.69
C ALA A 274 8.60 -21.13 -16.08
N ALA A 275 8.63 -22.18 -16.92
CA ALA A 275 8.77 -23.56 -16.47
C ALA A 275 10.12 -23.84 -15.78
N GLU A 276 11.18 -23.12 -16.15
CA GLU A 276 12.48 -23.19 -15.46
C GLU A 276 12.44 -22.56 -14.06
N ALA A 277 11.56 -21.59 -13.83
CA ALA A 277 11.35 -20.94 -12.55
C ALA A 277 10.40 -21.71 -11.61
N VAL A 278 9.71 -22.76 -12.08
CA VAL A 278 8.74 -23.49 -11.23
C VAL A 278 9.46 -24.28 -10.13
N THR A 279 9.09 -24.00 -8.87
CA THR A 279 9.58 -24.73 -7.69
C THR A 279 8.66 -25.89 -7.29
N GLY A 280 7.37 -25.78 -7.64
CA GLY A 280 6.37 -26.79 -7.34
C GLY A 280 5.04 -26.50 -8.04
N THR A 281 4.22 -27.54 -8.18
CA THR A 281 2.84 -27.42 -8.65
C THR A 281 1.98 -28.42 -7.90
N ASP A 282 0.79 -27.99 -7.50
CA ASP A 282 -0.18 -28.83 -6.79
C ASP A 282 -1.61 -28.48 -7.22
N VAL A 283 -2.55 -29.41 -7.03
CA VAL A 283 -3.99 -29.11 -7.14
C VAL A 283 -4.59 -29.14 -5.74
N TRP A 284 -5.10 -28.00 -5.27
CA TRP A 284 -5.74 -27.97 -3.97
C TRP A 284 -7.17 -28.50 -4.07
N ASN A 285 -7.31 -29.83 -3.94
CA ASN A 285 -8.57 -30.55 -4.11
C ASN A 285 -9.59 -30.30 -2.98
N ILE A 286 -10.18 -29.11 -2.96
CA ILE A 286 -11.20 -28.71 -1.97
C ILE A 286 -12.62 -28.63 -2.54
N ASN A 287 -12.83 -28.80 -3.85
CA ASN A 287 -14.06 -28.42 -4.53
C ASN A 287 -14.67 -29.52 -5.41
N SER A 288 -13.92 -30.02 -6.39
CA SER A 288 -14.52 -30.81 -7.49
C SER A 288 -15.08 -32.16 -7.03
N VAL A 289 -14.41 -32.79 -6.07
CA VAL A 289 -14.79 -34.08 -5.48
C VAL A 289 -15.71 -33.93 -4.28
N GLU A 290 -15.88 -32.72 -3.76
CA GLU A 290 -16.72 -32.46 -2.60
C GLU A 290 -18.21 -32.56 -2.95
N PRO A 291 -19.07 -33.06 -2.03
CA PRO A 291 -20.49 -33.10 -2.26
C PRO A 291 -21.07 -31.71 -2.53
N ILE A 292 -21.83 -31.57 -3.62
CA ILE A 292 -22.58 -30.33 -3.94
C ILE A 292 -23.49 -29.86 -2.80
N ALA A 293 -23.86 -30.75 -1.87
CA ALA A 293 -24.67 -30.41 -0.71
C ALA A 293 -23.95 -29.50 0.31
N ASN A 294 -22.63 -29.38 0.24
CA ASN A 294 -21.81 -28.50 1.08
C ASN A 294 -21.72 -27.07 0.54
N GLU A 295 -22.20 -26.85 -0.69
CA GLU A 295 -22.19 -25.57 -1.39
C GLU A 295 -23.24 -24.62 -0.79
N TYR A 296 -22.94 -23.32 -0.71
CA TYR A 296 -23.89 -22.32 -0.22
C TYR A 296 -25.21 -22.36 -1.01
N SER A 297 -25.14 -22.61 -2.32
CA SER A 297 -26.28 -22.66 -3.25
C SER A 297 -27.23 -23.85 -2.99
N ARG A 298 -26.88 -24.75 -2.07
CA ARG A 298 -27.70 -25.90 -1.60
C ARG A 298 -28.04 -25.81 -0.11
N TYR A 299 -27.85 -24.64 0.49
CA TYR A 299 -28.19 -24.41 1.89
C TYR A 299 -29.64 -24.84 2.18
N ASN A 300 -29.82 -25.60 3.26
CA ASN A 300 -31.12 -26.11 3.72
C ASN A 300 -31.90 -27.00 2.71
N TYR A 301 -31.24 -27.64 1.74
CA TYR A 301 -31.91 -28.60 0.84
C TYR A 301 -32.23 -29.94 1.51
N ASN A 302 -31.48 -30.29 2.57
CA ASN A 302 -31.54 -31.59 3.23
C ASN A 302 -32.16 -31.51 4.63
N ALA A 303 -32.47 -32.68 5.22
CA ALA A 303 -32.93 -32.80 6.59
C ALA A 303 -31.99 -32.08 7.58
N SER A 304 -30.68 -32.29 7.38
CA SER A 304 -29.57 -31.65 8.06
C SER A 304 -29.00 -30.50 7.23
N ILE A 305 -28.51 -29.47 7.89
CA ILE A 305 -27.66 -28.45 7.24
C ILE A 305 -26.27 -29.08 7.04
N LEU A 306 -25.83 -29.12 5.78
CA LEU A 306 -24.53 -29.68 5.37
C LEU A 306 -23.53 -28.59 4.99
N TYR A 307 -23.99 -27.36 4.80
CA TYR A 307 -23.14 -26.19 4.70
C TYR A 307 -22.36 -25.99 6.00
N ASP A 308 -21.09 -25.61 5.86
CA ASP A 308 -20.20 -25.14 6.92
C ASP A 308 -19.44 -23.89 6.45
N THR A 309 -18.52 -23.38 7.26
CA THR A 309 -17.70 -22.20 6.92
C THR A 309 -16.30 -22.57 6.48
N THR A 310 -16.07 -23.83 6.10
CA THR A 310 -14.76 -24.29 5.64
C THR A 310 -14.57 -24.01 4.15
N PRO A 311 -13.31 -24.02 3.63
CA PRO A 311 -13.02 -23.80 2.20
C PRO A 311 -13.70 -24.78 1.25
N PHE A 312 -14.03 -25.98 1.74
CA PHE A 312 -14.48 -27.10 0.93
C PHE A 312 -15.79 -26.78 0.20
N ARG A 313 -15.88 -27.07 -1.10
CA ARG A 313 -17.03 -26.76 -1.95
C ARG A 313 -17.40 -25.27 -1.99
N SER A 314 -16.39 -24.41 -2.00
CA SER A 314 -16.51 -22.99 -2.36
C SER A 314 -16.73 -22.79 -3.88
N SER A 315 -16.31 -23.78 -4.67
CA SER A 315 -16.48 -23.85 -6.13
C SER A 315 -16.81 -25.27 -6.59
N ASP A 316 -17.13 -25.44 -7.87
CA ASP A 316 -17.15 -26.73 -8.56
C ASP A 316 -15.83 -27.10 -9.26
N HIS A 317 -14.83 -26.22 -9.19
CA HIS A 317 -13.48 -26.41 -9.71
C HIS A 317 -12.41 -26.29 -8.61
N ASP A 318 -11.36 -27.10 -8.68
CA ASP A 318 -10.20 -26.97 -7.80
C ASP A 318 -9.18 -25.96 -8.37
N PRO A 319 -8.56 -25.11 -7.52
CA PRO A 319 -7.47 -24.25 -7.95
C PRO A 319 -6.18 -25.05 -8.19
N VAL A 320 -5.41 -24.61 -9.18
CA VAL A 320 -4.05 -25.09 -9.46
C VAL A 320 -3.08 -24.09 -8.84
N LEU A 321 -2.20 -24.57 -7.97
CA LEU A 321 -1.18 -23.77 -7.29
C LEU A 321 0.18 -24.00 -7.94
N VAL A 322 0.90 -22.93 -8.26
CA VAL A 322 2.23 -22.97 -8.87
C VAL A 322 3.16 -22.08 -8.06
N GLY A 323 4.23 -22.68 -7.52
CA GLY A 323 5.31 -21.93 -6.89
C GLY A 323 6.36 -21.54 -7.91
N LEU A 324 6.85 -20.30 -7.83
CA LEU A 324 7.92 -19.78 -8.69
C LEU A 324 9.11 -19.32 -7.82
N ASP A 325 10.32 -19.59 -8.29
CA ASP A 325 11.55 -18.95 -7.86
C ASP A 325 11.95 -17.99 -8.98
N LEU A 326 11.60 -16.73 -8.79
CA LEU A 326 11.89 -15.67 -9.74
C LEU A 326 13.30 -15.10 -9.57
N GLY A 327 14.09 -15.61 -8.63
CA GLY A 327 15.41 -15.09 -8.32
C GLY A 327 15.33 -13.87 -7.41
N GLY A 328 16.21 -13.86 -6.40
CA GLY A 328 16.40 -12.74 -5.49
C GLY A 328 16.18 -13.13 -4.02
N ASP A 329 17.20 -12.96 -3.19
CA ASP A 329 17.05 -12.92 -1.74
C ASP A 329 16.13 -11.75 -1.37
N VAL A 330 14.85 -12.00 -1.06
CA VAL A 330 13.86 -10.97 -0.64
C VAL A 330 14.53 -9.93 0.24
N VAL A 331 14.79 -8.75 -0.32
CA VAL A 331 15.14 -7.56 0.46
C VAL A 331 13.80 -6.98 0.87
N PRO A 332 13.54 -6.79 2.17
CA PRO A 332 12.29 -6.19 2.63
C PRO A 332 12.02 -4.90 1.84
N GLY A 333 10.76 -4.72 1.44
CA GLY A 333 10.35 -3.69 0.49
C GLY A 333 10.85 -2.29 0.84
N THR A 334 10.83 -1.37 -0.13
CA THR A 334 11.21 0.02 0.13
C THR A 334 10.17 0.68 1.04
N THR A 335 10.50 0.87 2.32
CA THR A 335 9.76 1.80 3.20
C THR A 335 10.26 3.23 3.04
N THR A 336 9.40 4.20 3.36
CA THR A 336 9.77 5.62 3.48
C THR A 336 9.89 5.99 4.95
N ILE A 337 11.09 6.38 5.37
CA ILE A 337 11.35 6.90 6.72
C ILE A 337 11.38 8.43 6.68
N ASP A 338 10.51 9.06 7.46
CA ASP A 338 10.46 10.52 7.63
C ASP A 338 11.15 10.93 8.94
N LEU A 339 12.30 11.61 8.81
CA LEU A 339 13.02 12.15 9.96
C LEU A 339 12.67 13.62 10.16
N LEU A 340 11.85 13.91 11.16
CA LEU A 340 11.53 15.27 11.57
C LEU A 340 12.61 15.76 12.54
N ALA A 341 13.57 16.53 12.04
CA ALA A 341 14.69 17.00 12.85
C ALA A 341 14.51 18.43 13.36
N ILE A 342 14.91 18.68 14.61
CA ILE A 342 15.09 20.02 15.18
C ILE A 342 16.52 20.22 15.70
N ASN A 343 16.86 21.46 16.01
CA ASN A 343 18.07 21.87 16.72
C ASN A 343 17.82 23.19 17.46
N ASP A 344 18.69 23.50 18.42
CA ASP A 344 18.78 24.82 19.06
C ASP A 344 17.44 25.30 19.65
N PHE A 345 16.65 24.36 20.20
CA PHE A 345 15.33 24.67 20.74
C PHE A 345 15.41 25.63 21.93
N HIS A 346 16.48 25.57 22.73
CA HIS A 346 16.81 26.49 23.82
C HIS A 346 15.63 26.85 24.72
N GLY A 347 14.83 25.84 25.07
CA GLY A 347 13.64 26.00 25.91
C GLY A 347 12.70 27.12 25.47
N ARG A 348 12.54 27.32 24.15
CA ARG A 348 11.68 28.35 23.55
C ARG A 348 10.20 27.96 23.57
N ILE A 349 9.72 27.59 24.76
CA ILE A 349 8.36 27.10 25.00
C ILE A 349 7.31 28.21 25.12
N GLU A 350 7.72 29.48 25.21
CA GLU A 350 6.83 30.63 25.22
C GLU A 350 6.92 31.42 23.90
N PRO A 351 5.83 32.04 23.43
CA PRO A 351 5.91 32.88 22.25
C PRO A 351 6.77 34.12 22.50
N TYR A 352 7.90 34.21 21.79
CA TYR A 352 8.90 35.25 22.02
C TYR A 352 9.05 36.23 20.86
N ALA A 353 8.30 36.04 19.76
CA ALA A 353 8.28 36.95 18.63
C ALA A 353 6.84 37.30 18.22
N THR A 354 6.57 38.58 18.01
CA THR A 354 5.36 39.03 17.31
C THR A 354 5.82 39.72 16.05
N ASN A 355 5.32 39.28 14.90
CA ASN A 355 5.53 40.00 13.66
C ASN A 355 4.93 41.40 13.81
N ARG A 356 5.79 42.42 13.78
CA ARG A 356 5.40 43.82 14.03
C ARG A 356 4.46 44.38 12.95
N ASP A 357 4.42 43.77 11.77
CA ASP A 357 3.60 44.21 10.65
C ASP A 357 2.22 43.53 10.62
N THR A 358 2.14 42.26 11.05
CA THR A 358 0.89 41.48 11.01
C THR A 358 0.21 41.32 12.37
N GLY A 359 0.92 41.59 13.47
CA GLY A 359 0.45 41.33 14.83
C GLY A 359 0.31 39.84 15.17
N VAL A 360 0.74 38.95 14.27
CA VAL A 360 0.74 37.50 14.47
C VAL A 360 1.90 37.15 15.40
N VAL A 361 1.57 36.42 16.46
CA VAL A 361 2.54 35.77 17.32
C VAL A 361 3.22 34.67 16.50
N THR A 362 4.52 34.80 16.28
CA THR A 362 5.37 33.82 15.58
C THR A 362 6.16 33.03 16.61
N ASN A 363 6.42 31.75 16.34
CA ASN A 363 7.14 30.81 17.23
C ASN A 363 6.39 30.54 18.54
N ASN A 364 5.18 29.99 18.41
CA ASN A 364 4.45 29.38 19.53
C ASN A 364 4.64 27.87 19.45
N THR A 365 5.04 27.24 20.56
CA THR A 365 5.16 25.79 20.75
C THR A 365 3.96 25.01 20.24
N LEU A 366 2.75 25.56 20.32
CA LEU A 366 1.55 24.91 19.77
C LEU A 366 1.56 24.80 18.25
N SER A 367 2.08 25.80 17.54
CA SER A 367 2.22 25.73 16.07
C SER A 367 3.35 24.79 15.67
N PHE A 368 4.42 24.75 16.46
CA PHE A 368 5.50 23.78 16.31
C PHE A 368 5.00 22.35 16.48
N ALA A 369 4.38 22.05 17.63
CA ALA A 369 3.74 20.77 17.93
C ALA A 369 2.74 20.38 16.84
N GLY A 370 1.86 21.30 16.44
CA GLY A 370 0.89 21.04 15.36
C GLY A 370 1.55 20.72 14.02
N THR A 371 2.73 21.26 13.73
CA THR A 371 3.48 20.91 12.50
C THR A 371 4.08 19.51 12.60
N ILE A 372 4.65 19.15 13.75
CA ILE A 372 5.17 17.79 13.98
C ILE A 372 4.06 16.76 13.82
N GLU A 373 2.91 16.96 14.47
CA GLU A 373 1.77 16.04 14.37
C GLU A 373 1.15 16.01 12.97
N GLU A 374 1.10 17.14 12.25
CA GLU A 374 0.60 17.17 10.86
C GLU A 374 1.52 16.43 9.89
N LEU A 375 2.84 16.47 10.11
CA LEU A 375 3.81 15.73 9.32
C LEU A 375 3.79 14.24 9.67
N ARG A 376 3.81 13.89 10.96
CA ARG A 376 3.68 12.51 11.44
C ARG A 376 2.43 11.82 10.92
N ALA A 377 1.29 12.52 10.88
CA ALA A 377 0.05 11.97 10.35
C ALA A 377 0.09 11.59 8.85
N GLN A 378 1.09 12.04 8.08
CA GLN A 378 1.27 11.65 6.69
C GLN A 378 1.97 10.28 6.55
N ASN A 379 2.69 9.86 7.59
CA ASN A 379 3.41 8.59 7.64
C ASN A 379 3.52 8.12 9.11
N PRO A 380 2.43 7.62 9.70
CA PRO A 380 2.32 7.41 11.15
C PRO A 380 3.30 6.37 11.69
N ASP A 381 3.59 5.33 10.90
CA ASP A 381 4.44 4.21 11.30
C ASP A 381 5.90 4.40 10.84
N GLY A 382 6.14 5.24 9.82
CA GLY A 382 7.47 5.55 9.28
C GLY A 382 8.07 6.90 9.70
N THR A 383 7.51 7.62 10.68
CA THR A 383 8.04 8.92 11.10
C THR A 383 8.75 8.87 12.46
N ALA A 384 9.98 9.39 12.54
CA ALA A 384 10.67 9.68 13.81
C ALA A 384 10.95 11.18 13.98
N PHE A 385 10.69 11.69 15.19
CA PHE A 385 11.04 13.04 15.61
C PHE A 385 12.37 13.02 16.36
N VAL A 386 13.38 13.76 15.90
CA VAL A 386 14.76 13.71 16.45
C VAL A 386 15.35 15.11 16.64
N SER A 387 16.39 15.22 17.45
CA SER A 387 17.07 16.50 17.71
C SER A 387 18.59 16.43 17.58
N ALA A 388 19.19 17.46 17.00
CA ALA A 388 20.63 17.64 16.94
C ALA A 388 21.17 18.49 18.11
N GLY A 389 20.52 18.51 19.27
CA GLY A 389 21.03 19.13 20.50
C GLY A 389 20.64 20.60 20.70
N ASP A 390 21.11 21.16 21.82
CA ASP A 390 20.71 22.47 22.37
C ASP A 390 19.19 22.60 22.55
N ASN A 391 18.57 21.51 23.03
CA ASN A 391 17.16 21.52 23.39
C ASN A 391 16.93 22.38 24.63
N ILE A 392 17.84 22.28 25.60
CA ILE A 392 17.84 22.98 26.88
C ILE A 392 19.09 23.87 27.02
N GLY A 393 19.24 24.59 28.14
CA GLY A 393 20.35 25.54 28.30
C GLY A 393 20.23 26.75 27.36
N ALA A 394 20.97 27.83 27.66
CA ALA A 394 20.72 29.19 27.16
C ALA A 394 19.23 29.60 27.11
N SER A 395 18.42 28.98 27.97
CA SER A 395 16.99 28.91 27.80
C SER A 395 16.31 30.22 28.19
N LEU A 396 15.15 30.48 27.59
CA LEU A 396 14.35 31.63 27.98
C LEU A 396 13.84 31.48 29.42
N PHE A 397 13.54 32.61 30.06
CA PHE A 397 13.20 32.67 31.49
C PHE A 397 12.15 31.65 31.94
N ALA A 398 11.12 31.39 31.14
CA ALA A 398 10.04 30.47 31.49
C ALA A 398 10.49 29.02 31.65
N SER A 399 11.49 28.60 30.86
CA SER A 399 12.07 27.26 30.99
C SER A 399 13.22 27.24 31.99
N ALA A 400 14.16 28.19 31.88
CA ALA A 400 15.33 28.26 32.76
C ALA A 400 14.97 28.41 34.25
N LEU A 401 13.87 29.13 34.59
CA LEU A 401 13.41 29.26 35.97
C LEU A 401 12.97 27.92 36.60
N GLN A 402 12.54 26.98 35.77
CA GLN A 402 12.04 25.67 36.16
C GLN A 402 13.03 24.56 35.76
N GLU A 403 14.31 24.92 35.67
CA GLU A 403 15.40 23.99 35.38
C GLU A 403 15.15 23.22 34.07
N ASP A 404 14.56 23.88 33.07
CA ASP A 404 14.21 23.32 31.76
C ASP A 404 13.24 22.13 31.75
N ARG A 405 12.69 21.74 32.91
CA ARG A 405 11.66 20.68 33.02
C ARG A 405 10.50 20.87 32.04
N PRO A 406 9.94 22.09 31.85
CA PRO A 406 8.83 22.27 30.92
C PRO A 406 9.24 22.12 29.45
N THR A 407 10.53 22.33 29.09
CA THR A 407 11.02 22.00 27.75
C THR A 407 10.97 20.49 27.53
N ILE A 408 11.47 19.74 28.51
CA ILE A 408 11.53 18.28 28.46
C ILE A 408 10.12 17.71 28.38
N ASP A 409 9.19 18.20 29.21
CA ASP A 409 7.79 17.77 29.17
C ASP A 409 7.12 18.02 27.80
N VAL A 410 7.50 19.09 27.08
CA VAL A 410 6.99 19.37 25.73
C VAL A 410 7.54 18.38 24.71
N LEU A 411 8.83 18.06 24.78
CA LEU A 411 9.48 17.14 23.84
C LEU A 411 9.06 15.68 24.11
N ASN A 412 8.88 15.29 25.37
CA ASN A 412 8.27 14.00 25.74
C ASN A 412 6.86 13.89 25.17
N ALA A 413 6.04 14.94 25.30
CA ALA A 413 4.67 14.94 24.77
C ALA A 413 4.58 14.92 23.24
N LEU A 414 5.69 15.14 22.54
CA LEU A 414 5.83 15.02 21.10
C LEU A 414 6.60 13.76 20.69
N ASP A 415 6.86 12.85 21.62
CA ASP A 415 7.56 11.58 21.39
C ASP A 415 8.89 11.79 20.64
N LEU A 416 9.74 12.69 21.14
CA LEU A 416 11.12 12.82 20.65
C LEU A 416 11.81 11.47 20.81
N ALA A 417 12.29 10.88 19.71
CA ALA A 417 12.86 9.53 19.70
C ALA A 417 14.27 9.51 20.30
N THR A 418 15.12 10.46 19.89
CA THR A 418 16.50 10.57 20.40
C THR A 418 17.07 11.97 20.13
N SER A 419 18.15 12.32 20.82
CA SER A 419 18.80 13.62 20.67
C SER A 419 20.32 13.53 20.81
N ALA A 420 21.07 14.19 19.94
CA ALA A 420 22.44 14.56 20.29
C ALA A 420 22.44 15.52 21.48
N VAL A 421 23.54 15.54 22.24
CA VAL A 421 23.86 16.66 23.12
C VAL A 421 24.40 17.81 22.28
N GLY A 422 23.98 19.02 22.60
CA GLY A 422 24.67 20.25 22.22
C GLY A 422 25.53 20.75 23.37
N ASN A 423 26.20 21.89 23.17
CA ASN A 423 27.04 22.44 24.22
C ASN A 423 26.19 22.94 25.40
N HIS A 424 24.97 23.44 25.16
CA HIS A 424 24.13 24.00 26.21
C HIS A 424 23.45 22.95 27.10
N GLU A 425 23.41 21.68 26.70
CA GLU A 425 23.11 20.57 27.61
C GLU A 425 24.08 20.48 28.79
N PHE A 426 25.31 21.01 28.65
CA PHE A 426 26.33 21.04 29.72
C PHE A 426 26.35 22.34 30.55
N ASP A 427 25.40 23.27 30.36
CA ASP A 427 25.39 24.56 31.08
C ASP A 427 25.39 24.42 32.61
N GLN A 428 24.70 23.39 33.12
CA GLN A 428 24.63 23.05 34.55
C GLN A 428 25.61 21.93 34.95
N GLY A 429 26.45 21.46 34.01
CA GLY A 429 27.42 20.40 34.20
C GLY A 429 26.90 18.99 33.89
N VAL A 430 27.83 18.05 33.74
CA VAL A 430 27.52 16.66 33.35
C VAL A 430 26.65 15.93 34.36
N ASP A 431 26.85 16.17 35.66
CA ASP A 431 26.04 15.56 36.73
C ASP A 431 24.55 15.91 36.60
N ASP A 432 24.23 17.12 36.14
CA ASP A 432 22.86 17.56 35.92
C ASP A 432 22.27 16.93 34.66
N LEU A 433 23.08 16.84 33.59
CA LEU A 433 22.72 16.18 32.33
C LEU A 433 22.42 14.69 32.53
N THR A 434 23.34 13.93 33.10
CA THR A 434 23.19 12.47 33.29
C THR A 434 22.26 12.11 34.45
N GLY A 435 21.98 13.07 35.32
CA GLY A 435 21.02 12.92 36.42
C GLY A 435 19.67 13.50 36.03
N ARG A 436 19.37 14.69 36.56
CA ARG A 436 18.05 15.31 36.52
C ARG A 436 17.46 15.43 35.10
N VAL A 437 18.28 15.75 34.11
CA VAL A 437 17.83 15.94 32.71
C VAL A 437 17.54 14.60 32.05
N ALA A 438 18.50 13.67 32.03
CA ALA A 438 18.31 12.34 31.43
C ALA A 438 17.21 11.54 32.13
N GLU A 439 17.05 11.66 33.46
CA GLU A 439 15.93 11.02 34.20
C GLU A 439 14.56 11.63 33.89
N ALA A 440 14.52 12.83 33.30
CA ALA A 440 13.28 13.52 32.93
C ALA A 440 12.86 13.28 31.48
N ALA A 441 13.83 13.01 30.61
CA ALA A 441 13.63 12.78 29.19
C ALA A 441 13.15 11.34 28.94
N ASP A 442 12.17 11.18 28.06
CA ASP A 442 11.73 9.85 27.60
C ASP A 442 12.60 9.33 26.44
N TRP A 443 13.72 10.01 26.15
CA TRP A 443 14.66 9.72 25.07
C TRP A 443 16.12 9.71 25.55
N THR A 444 17.01 9.16 24.74
CA THR A 444 18.45 9.08 25.02
C THR A 444 19.20 10.32 24.52
N TYR A 445 20.07 10.89 25.37
CA TYR A 445 21.02 11.93 24.96
C TYR A 445 22.35 11.30 24.49
N LEU A 446 22.76 11.64 23.27
CA LEU A 446 23.86 11.00 22.55
C LEU A 446 25.09 11.90 22.44
N GLY A 447 26.26 11.36 22.71
CA GLY A 447 27.54 12.08 22.67
C GLY A 447 28.74 11.18 22.41
N ALA A 448 28.85 10.64 21.19
CA ALA A 448 29.89 9.71 20.77
C ALA A 448 31.33 10.25 20.91
N ASN A 449 31.50 11.57 20.84
CA ASN A 449 32.80 12.22 21.01
C ASN A 449 33.02 12.83 22.41
N VAL A 450 32.22 12.44 23.40
CA VAL A 450 32.36 12.88 24.79
C VAL A 450 32.90 11.72 25.65
N TYR A 451 34.08 11.91 26.24
CA TYR A 451 34.82 10.86 26.95
C TYR A 451 35.10 11.24 28.39
N ASP A 452 35.32 10.24 29.24
CA ASP A 452 35.91 10.45 30.56
C ASP A 452 37.34 11.00 30.42
N ALA A 453 37.65 12.07 31.15
CA ALA A 453 38.88 12.83 30.99
C ALA A 453 40.15 11.96 31.05
N GLY A 454 40.99 12.05 30.02
CA GLY A 454 42.23 11.30 29.92
C GLY A 454 42.06 9.85 29.48
N THR A 455 40.87 9.47 29.00
CA THR A 455 40.55 8.15 28.44
C THR A 455 39.89 8.27 27.06
N GLN A 456 39.56 7.14 26.45
CA GLN A 456 38.63 7.07 25.30
C GLN A 456 37.35 6.31 25.66
N GLU A 457 37.05 6.20 26.96
CA GLU A 457 35.82 5.58 27.47
C GLU A 457 34.68 6.60 27.29
N PRO A 458 33.60 6.24 26.55
CA PRO A 458 32.47 7.14 26.35
C PRO A 458 31.82 7.52 27.68
N ALA A 459 31.62 8.82 27.91
CA ALA A 459 30.95 9.33 29.11
C ALA A 459 29.41 9.40 28.95
N LEU A 460 28.92 9.25 27.72
CA LEU A 460 27.52 9.25 27.33
C LEU A 460 27.24 8.08 26.37
N PRO A 461 25.98 7.65 26.22
CA PRO A 461 25.60 6.80 25.11
C PRO A 461 26.07 7.41 23.78
N GLU A 462 26.70 6.61 22.94
CA GLU A 462 27.28 7.10 21.68
C GLU A 462 26.22 7.18 20.57
N TYR A 463 25.30 6.21 20.57
CA TYR A 463 24.21 6.07 19.61
C TYR A 463 22.96 5.47 20.26
N ASP A 464 21.86 5.51 19.51
CA ASP A 464 20.61 4.80 19.80
C ASP A 464 20.12 4.13 18.51
N VAL A 465 19.62 2.90 18.57
CA VAL A 465 19.02 2.21 17.42
C VAL A 465 17.51 2.18 17.63
N VAL A 466 16.77 2.76 16.69
CA VAL A 466 15.31 2.85 16.74
C VAL A 466 14.75 2.13 15.51
N GLU A 467 13.85 1.19 15.75
CA GLU A 467 13.08 0.55 14.67
C GLU A 467 12.01 1.53 14.17
N ILE A 468 12.04 1.84 12.87
CA ILE A 468 11.07 2.73 12.20
C ILE A 468 10.54 1.99 10.97
N ASP A 469 9.25 1.65 10.97
CA ASP A 469 8.59 0.87 9.93
C ASP A 469 9.38 -0.39 9.52
N GLY A 470 9.86 -1.15 10.51
CA GLY A 470 10.63 -2.38 10.33
C GLY A 470 12.11 -2.20 9.94
N VAL A 471 12.62 -0.96 9.88
CA VAL A 471 14.03 -0.66 9.58
C VAL A 471 14.77 -0.22 10.84
N GLU A 472 15.92 -0.82 11.10
CA GLU A 472 16.80 -0.45 12.22
C GLU A 472 17.58 0.84 11.88
N VAL A 473 17.18 1.97 12.46
CA VAL A 473 17.85 3.27 12.23
C VAL A 473 18.74 3.62 13.41
N GLY A 474 20.06 3.59 13.18
CA GLY A 474 21.08 3.98 14.15
C GLY A 474 21.35 5.48 14.13
N PHE A 475 20.98 6.19 15.19
CA PHE A 475 21.30 7.61 15.37
C PHE A 475 22.60 7.78 16.14
N VAL A 476 23.57 8.49 15.59
CA VAL A 476 24.87 8.78 16.24
C VAL A 476 24.96 10.26 16.59
N GLY A 477 25.10 10.59 17.86
CA GLY A 477 25.16 11.98 18.33
C GLY A 477 26.59 12.47 18.53
N VAL A 478 26.91 13.66 18.04
CA VAL A 478 28.21 14.32 18.28
C VAL A 478 28.05 15.80 18.57
N VAL A 479 28.95 16.35 19.38
CA VAL A 479 28.94 17.75 19.83
C VAL A 479 30.25 18.45 19.47
N THR A 480 30.22 19.77 19.31
CA THR A 480 31.40 20.55 18.96
C THR A 480 32.58 20.38 19.93
N GLU A 481 33.80 20.25 19.39
CA GLU A 481 35.04 20.28 20.16
C GLU A 481 35.26 21.62 20.90
N GLU A 482 34.52 22.67 20.51
CA GLU A 482 34.62 23.99 21.15
C GLU A 482 33.90 24.06 22.51
N THR A 483 33.13 23.02 22.89
CA THR A 483 32.32 22.97 24.12
C THR A 483 33.07 23.43 25.38
N PRO A 484 34.34 23.04 25.64
CA PRO A 484 35.10 23.51 26.80
C PRO A 484 35.31 25.03 26.89
N THR A 485 35.13 25.74 25.78
CA THR A 485 35.23 27.20 25.71
C THR A 485 33.87 27.90 25.84
N LEU A 486 32.77 27.15 25.72
CA LEU A 486 31.41 27.66 25.66
C LEU A 486 30.66 27.51 27.00
N VAL A 487 31.01 26.50 27.80
CA VAL A 487 30.36 26.22 29.09
C VAL A 487 31.26 26.47 30.30
N THR A 488 30.70 26.31 31.50
CA THR A 488 31.45 26.50 32.75
C THR A 488 32.47 25.36 32.96
N PRO A 489 33.79 25.62 33.01
CA PRO A 489 34.80 24.56 33.02
C PRO A 489 34.71 23.57 34.20
N SER A 490 34.18 24.00 35.35
CA SER A 490 34.03 23.09 36.50
C SER A 490 32.92 22.06 36.32
N GLY A 491 31.94 22.30 35.44
CA GLY A 491 30.82 21.38 35.19
C GLY A 491 31.18 20.23 34.26
N ILE A 492 32.33 20.30 33.60
CA ILE A 492 32.83 19.34 32.61
C ILE A 492 34.28 18.94 32.88
N ALA A 493 34.77 19.15 34.11
CA ALA A 493 36.19 18.97 34.45
C ALA A 493 36.66 17.52 34.30
N ASP A 494 35.72 16.58 34.39
CA ASP A 494 35.95 15.14 34.26
C ASP A 494 35.65 14.64 32.83
N LEU A 495 35.44 15.54 31.86
CA LEU A 495 35.17 15.20 30.47
C LEU A 495 36.26 15.67 29.50
N GLU A 496 36.40 14.96 28.39
CA GLU A 496 37.19 15.33 27.22
C GLU A 496 36.32 15.24 25.97
N PHE A 497 36.43 16.24 25.09
CA PHE A 497 35.65 16.33 23.85
C PHE A 497 36.59 16.07 22.67
N GLY A 498 36.43 14.91 22.03
CA GLY A 498 37.27 14.47 20.93
C GLY A 498 36.73 14.87 19.56
N ASP A 499 37.41 14.42 18.50
CA ASP A 499 37.05 14.72 17.12
C ASP A 499 35.68 14.09 16.77
N PRO A 500 34.65 14.91 16.42
CA PRO A 500 33.31 14.42 16.11
C PRO A 500 33.30 13.57 14.83
N VAL A 501 34.18 13.85 13.87
CA VAL A 501 34.30 13.06 12.65
C VAL A 501 34.95 11.71 12.94
N GLU A 502 35.97 11.67 13.80
CA GLU A 502 36.58 10.41 14.22
C GLU A 502 35.56 9.53 14.97
N ALA A 503 34.84 10.09 15.93
CA ALA A 503 33.83 9.38 16.68
C ALA A 503 32.68 8.88 15.80
N LEU A 504 32.15 9.73 14.91
CA LEU A 504 31.08 9.34 13.99
C LEU A 504 31.51 8.18 13.11
N ASN A 505 32.70 8.24 12.49
CA ASN A 505 33.20 7.15 11.66
C ASN A 505 33.42 5.85 12.46
N ARG A 506 33.89 5.94 13.71
CA ARG A 506 34.06 4.77 14.59
C ARG A 506 32.72 4.10 14.86
N VAL A 507 31.73 4.87 15.28
CA VAL A 507 30.42 4.33 15.70
C VAL A 507 29.62 3.86 14.49
N THR A 508 29.68 4.56 13.35
CA THR A 508 29.08 4.06 12.10
C THR A 508 29.69 2.72 11.69
N ALA A 509 31.01 2.54 11.82
CA ALA A 509 31.64 1.26 11.51
C ALA A 509 31.22 0.15 12.48
N GLN A 510 30.96 0.48 13.75
CA GLN A 510 30.45 -0.46 14.75
C GLN A 510 29.02 -0.90 14.43
N LEU A 511 28.14 0.03 14.06
CA LEU A 511 26.73 -0.25 13.70
C LEU A 511 26.53 -0.99 12.36
N GLN A 512 27.63 -1.34 11.69
CA GLN A 512 27.64 -1.95 10.36
C GLN A 512 28.64 -3.11 10.26
N ASP A 513 29.16 -3.60 11.40
CA ASP A 513 30.18 -4.65 11.41
C ASP A 513 29.62 -6.08 11.46
N GLY A 514 28.30 -6.22 11.66
CA GLY A 514 27.59 -7.50 11.71
C GLY A 514 27.72 -8.22 13.05
N ASP A 515 27.95 -7.50 14.14
CA ASP A 515 27.97 -7.99 15.52
C ASP A 515 26.70 -7.54 16.27
N ASP A 516 25.64 -8.35 16.21
CA ASP A 516 24.36 -8.13 16.92
C ASP A 516 24.49 -7.77 18.42
N ALA A 517 25.63 -8.06 19.06
CA ALA A 517 25.89 -7.70 20.46
C ALA A 517 26.03 -6.19 20.69
N ASN A 518 26.38 -5.42 19.66
CA ASN A 518 26.43 -3.97 19.71
C ASN A 518 25.15 -3.31 19.13
N GLY A 519 24.27 -4.10 18.51
CA GLY A 519 23.11 -3.61 17.76
C GLY A 519 23.51 -3.14 16.37
N GLU A 520 22.78 -3.59 15.34
CA GLU A 520 23.05 -3.24 13.96
C GLU A 520 22.08 -2.16 13.47
N ALA A 521 22.45 -1.47 12.39
CA ALA A 521 21.59 -0.50 11.75
C ALA A 521 21.61 -0.64 10.23
N ASP A 522 20.43 -0.72 9.64
CA ASP A 522 20.23 -0.64 8.19
C ASP A 522 20.56 0.76 7.66
N VAL A 523 20.24 1.79 8.45
CA VAL A 523 20.50 3.20 8.14
C VAL A 523 21.15 3.88 9.32
N VAL A 524 22.28 4.57 9.09
CA VAL A 524 22.95 5.37 10.12
C VAL A 524 22.74 6.87 9.87
N VAL A 525 22.22 7.57 10.87
CA VAL A 525 21.91 9.01 10.83
C VAL A 525 22.79 9.75 11.82
N ALA A 526 23.53 10.75 11.33
CA ALA A 526 24.35 11.61 12.18
C ALA A 526 23.54 12.79 12.75
N LEU A 527 23.46 12.88 14.07
CA LEU A 527 22.93 14.02 14.81
C LEU A 527 24.10 14.90 15.25
N VAL A 528 24.37 15.96 14.49
CA VAL A 528 25.60 16.75 14.63
C VAL A 528 25.30 18.12 15.21
N HIS A 529 25.82 18.37 16.42
CA HIS A 529 25.79 19.69 17.06
C HIS A 529 27.11 20.43 16.87
N GLU A 530 27.34 20.93 15.64
CA GLU A 530 28.53 21.67 15.26
C GLU A 530 28.15 22.87 14.39
N ALA A 531 28.92 23.96 14.47
CA ALA A 531 28.71 25.13 13.64
C ALA A 531 28.98 24.80 12.17
N PRO A 532 28.15 25.30 11.22
CA PRO A 532 28.42 25.09 9.81
C PRO A 532 29.75 25.75 9.41
N ALA A 533 30.57 25.02 8.66
CA ALA A 533 31.81 25.56 8.12
C ALA A 533 31.54 26.87 7.32
N PRO A 534 32.41 27.89 7.41
CA PRO A 534 32.20 29.13 6.68
C PRO A 534 32.11 28.87 5.17
N GLU A 535 31.02 29.31 4.54
CA GLU A 535 30.83 29.12 3.10
C GLU A 535 32.01 29.73 2.29
N PRO A 536 32.53 29.04 1.27
CA PRO A 536 33.46 29.64 0.35
C PRO A 536 32.78 30.82 -0.38
N PRO A 537 33.49 31.94 -0.64
CA PRO A 537 32.87 33.14 -1.22
C PRO A 537 32.25 32.82 -2.59
N THR A 538 30.92 32.96 -2.68
CA THR A 538 30.17 32.70 -3.90
C THR A 538 30.55 33.70 -5.01
N ALA A 539 30.91 33.18 -6.19
CA ALA A 539 31.13 34.01 -7.38
C ALA A 539 29.81 34.71 -7.80
N PRO A 540 29.85 35.96 -8.29
CA PRO A 540 28.64 36.73 -8.55
C PRO A 540 27.79 36.08 -9.65
N ARG A 541 26.57 35.65 -9.31
CA ARG A 541 25.59 35.08 -10.24
C ARG A 541 25.30 36.06 -11.39
N SER A 542 25.65 35.69 -12.62
CA SER A 542 25.21 36.42 -13.81
C SER A 542 23.69 36.30 -13.95
N ARG A 543 22.98 37.44 -13.99
CA ARG A 543 21.53 37.51 -14.24
C ARG A 543 21.19 36.85 -15.58
N ARG A 544 20.72 35.60 -15.57
CA ARG A 544 19.99 35.01 -16.71
C ARG A 544 18.62 35.68 -16.78
N ARG A 545 18.34 36.35 -17.91
CA ARG A 545 17.01 36.88 -18.26
C ARG A 545 16.07 35.72 -18.54
N SER A 546 14.85 35.78 -17.97
CA SER A 546 13.75 34.85 -18.26
C SER A 546 13.39 34.83 -19.75
N PRO A 547 13.01 33.69 -20.35
CA PRO A 547 12.57 33.64 -21.74
C PRO A 547 11.22 34.33 -21.90
N ARG A 548 11.09 35.12 -22.98
CA ARG A 548 9.88 35.85 -23.34
C ARG A 548 8.94 34.91 -24.10
N ALA A 549 7.69 34.80 -23.68
CA ALA A 549 6.67 33.99 -24.35
C ALA A 549 6.49 34.37 -25.83
N ALA A 550 6.38 33.36 -26.70
CA ALA A 550 6.12 33.51 -28.13
C ALA A 550 4.63 33.82 -28.40
N PRO A 551 4.28 34.65 -29.41
CA PRO A 551 2.90 34.99 -29.71
C PRO A 551 2.25 34.01 -30.72
N SER A 552 0.97 33.67 -30.48
CA SER A 552 0.12 32.90 -31.41
C SER A 552 -0.17 33.65 -32.74
N PRO A 553 -0.34 32.94 -33.87
CA PRO A 553 -0.56 33.56 -35.17
C PRO A 553 -2.01 34.03 -35.36
N SER A 554 -2.13 35.26 -35.86
CA SER A 554 -3.36 36.00 -36.15
C SER A 554 -4.12 35.46 -37.36
N SER A 555 -5.45 35.35 -37.28
CA SER A 555 -6.33 35.36 -38.44
C SER A 555 -6.77 36.78 -38.79
N SER A 556 -6.53 37.17 -40.04
CA SER A 556 -6.84 38.48 -40.63
C SER A 556 -8.34 38.80 -40.69
N ARG A 557 -8.74 40.02 -40.33
CA ARG A 557 -9.86 40.73 -41.00
C ARG A 557 -9.76 42.25 -40.89
N ARG A 558 -9.43 42.83 -42.05
CA ARG A 558 -9.81 44.13 -42.62
C ARG A 558 -10.62 45.16 -41.78
N ARG A 559 -10.08 46.39 -41.83
CA ARG A 559 -10.65 47.66 -42.33
C ARG A 559 -10.93 48.80 -41.32
N THR A 560 -10.28 49.92 -41.67
CA THR A 560 -10.72 51.33 -41.68
C THR A 560 -10.75 52.18 -40.40
N ARG A 561 -9.69 53.01 -40.31
CA ARG A 561 -9.65 54.50 -40.43
C ARG A 561 -10.22 55.38 -39.29
N ALA A 562 -9.41 56.42 -39.04
CA ALA A 562 -9.65 57.71 -38.33
C ALA A 562 -9.48 57.70 -36.81
N SER A 563 -9.06 58.75 -36.10
CA SER A 563 -8.16 59.92 -36.27
C SER A 563 -8.29 60.74 -34.97
N ARG A 564 -7.24 61.48 -34.59
CA ARG A 564 -7.19 62.62 -33.64
C ARG A 564 -7.16 62.24 -32.13
N ARG A 565 -6.10 62.62 -31.38
CA ARG A 565 -5.87 63.92 -30.67
C ARG A 565 -7.07 64.26 -29.76
N SER A 566 -6.97 64.54 -28.46
CA SER A 566 -5.96 65.29 -27.69
C SER A 566 -6.28 65.21 -26.17
N SER A 567 -5.27 65.46 -25.33
CA SER A 567 -5.22 65.57 -23.85
C SER A 567 -6.10 66.72 -23.25
N PRO A 568 -5.91 67.11 -21.96
CA PRO A 568 -6.34 66.49 -20.70
C PRO A 568 -7.17 67.49 -19.81
N GLY A 569 -7.67 67.08 -18.64
CA GLY A 569 -8.22 68.07 -17.68
C GLY A 569 -8.99 67.57 -16.46
N THR A 570 -8.27 67.43 -15.34
CA THR A 570 -8.56 67.96 -13.98
C THR A 570 -9.96 67.90 -13.32
N ARG A 571 -9.91 67.36 -12.09
CA ARG A 571 -10.32 67.94 -10.77
C ARG A 571 -11.70 67.63 -10.14
N THR A 572 -11.58 67.16 -8.88
CA THR A 572 -12.37 67.51 -7.65
C THR A 572 -13.83 67.06 -7.60
N SER A 573 -14.51 66.81 -6.47
CA SER A 573 -14.28 66.68 -5.02
C SER A 573 -15.67 66.50 -4.41
N SER A 574 -15.84 65.68 -3.36
CA SER A 574 -16.75 65.85 -2.19
C SER A 574 -17.12 64.47 -1.64
N MET A 575 -16.71 64.04 -0.44
CA MET A 575 -17.02 64.44 0.94
C MET A 575 -18.48 64.26 1.41
N ARG A 576 -18.57 63.34 2.39
CA ARG A 576 -19.35 63.35 3.66
C ARG A 576 -20.79 62.83 3.68
N GLY A 577 -21.02 61.90 4.61
CA GLY A 577 -22.20 61.99 5.50
C GLY A 577 -22.70 60.74 6.24
N ARG A 578 -22.16 60.49 7.45
CA ARG A 578 -22.87 60.15 8.72
C ARG A 578 -23.66 58.81 8.91
N ARG A 579 -23.07 57.92 9.75
CA ARG A 579 -23.49 57.24 11.02
C ARG A 579 -24.94 57.42 11.57
N PRO A 580 -25.40 56.70 12.66
CA PRO A 580 -25.30 55.27 13.10
C PRO A 580 -26.61 54.74 13.82
N SER A 581 -26.63 53.50 14.38
CA SER A 581 -27.04 53.14 15.77
C SER A 581 -27.79 51.79 16.01
N ARG A 582 -27.41 51.12 17.12
CA ARG A 582 -28.16 50.27 18.12
C ARG A 582 -29.01 49.06 17.65
N ALA A 583 -29.36 48.02 18.42
CA ALA A 583 -28.95 47.29 19.64
C ALA A 583 -30.19 46.45 20.07
N GLN A 584 -30.06 45.16 20.43
CA GLN A 584 -30.96 44.35 21.31
C GLN A 584 -30.32 42.95 21.52
N ARG A 585 -29.84 42.56 22.72
CA ARG A 585 -30.47 41.93 23.91
C ARG A 585 -30.89 40.44 23.73
N GLY A 586 -30.30 39.55 24.55
CA GLY A 586 -30.45 38.07 24.63
C GLY A 586 -31.75 37.55 25.29
N PRO A 587 -31.81 36.39 26.01
CA PRO A 587 -30.79 35.87 26.97
C PRO A 587 -30.72 34.32 27.26
N HIS A 588 -29.81 33.96 28.20
CA HIS A 588 -29.82 32.85 29.20
C HIS A 588 -29.66 31.37 28.74
N ALA A 589 -29.03 30.43 29.47
CA ALA A 589 -28.17 30.36 30.68
C ALA A 589 -27.67 28.88 30.79
N ARG A 590 -26.37 28.64 30.99
CA ARG A 590 -25.69 28.11 32.21
C ARG A 590 -25.87 26.63 32.62
N TRP A 591 -24.70 25.99 32.79
CA TRP A 591 -24.26 25.08 33.90
C TRP A 591 -24.85 23.66 33.89
N SER A 592 -24.16 22.57 34.26
CA SER A 592 -22.82 22.33 34.80
C SER A 592 -22.62 20.80 34.89
N ARG A 593 -21.39 20.33 34.70
CA ARG A 593 -20.94 18.98 35.05
C ARG A 593 -21.08 18.71 36.56
N ARG A 594 -21.33 17.46 36.93
CA ARG A 594 -20.75 16.81 38.11
C ARG A 594 -20.56 15.32 37.84
N ALA A 595 -19.32 14.90 38.02
CA ALA A 595 -18.87 13.53 38.21
C ALA A 595 -19.27 13.01 39.60
N ALA A 596 -19.31 11.68 39.77
CA ALA A 596 -18.41 10.96 40.69
C ALA A 596 -18.80 9.46 40.81
N THR A 597 -17.81 8.61 40.49
CA THR A 597 -17.31 7.43 41.25
C THR A 597 -18.27 6.33 41.70
N ALA A 598 -17.93 5.08 41.36
CA ALA A 598 -17.82 3.98 42.34
C ALA A 598 -16.94 2.85 41.78
N SER A 599 -16.09 2.31 42.65
CA SER A 599 -15.06 1.29 42.42
C SER A 599 -15.50 -0.11 42.86
N SER A 600 -14.88 -1.10 42.20
CA SER A 600 -14.28 -2.35 42.74
C SER A 600 -15.11 -3.60 43.08
N SER A 601 -14.48 -4.73 42.67
CA SER A 601 -14.53 -6.13 43.14
C SER A 601 -15.69 -7.01 42.63
N GLY A 602 -15.48 -8.25 42.17
CA GLY A 602 -14.29 -9.10 42.01
C GLY A 602 -14.70 -10.57 41.78
N THR A 603 -13.71 -11.39 41.40
CA THR A 603 -13.60 -12.86 41.53
C THR A 603 -14.32 -13.79 40.53
N SER A 604 -13.50 -14.56 39.80
CA SER A 604 -13.77 -15.88 39.18
C SER A 604 -13.96 -16.98 40.27
N PRO A 605 -14.35 -18.23 39.94
CA PRO A 605 -13.76 -19.13 38.92
C PRO A 605 -14.59 -19.32 37.66
#